data_AF-A0A7S2MKJ0-F1
#
_entry.id   AF-A0A7S2MKJ0-F1
#
_cell.length_a   1.000
_cell.length_b   1.000
_cell.length_c   1.000
_cell.angle_alpha   90.00
_cell.angle_beta   90.00
_cell.angle_gamma   90.00
#
_symmetry.space_group_name_H-M   'P 1'
#
loop_
_entity.id
_entity.type
_entity.pdbx_description
1 polymer ?
#
loop_
_entity_poly.entity_id
_entity_poly.type
_entity_poly.pdbx_seq_one_letter_code
_entity_poly.pdbx_strand_id
1 'polypeptide(L)'
;QQWATRSPRLVKQADTVLMYYPLNTSTSASTKRHDVETYARLQDPKGVAMTWGMQAIVSLDIGDEDAAADYFRRGYEAFARPPFYTWHEANGTDGSDGQGAPNMVTAAGGFLQSVWAGYGGVRFGERLKLQAPRPLPGSSRLKLRGVHYLGARLDIEATAEGWSVALNPRSPSDAPPLELLMVSRGAQQGPRRGPERISREPLRRRAGEHAEVAQVESEQLVQDRHVYI
;
A
#
# COMPACT_ATOMS: atom_id res chain seq x y z
N GLN A 1 23.32 14.88 -21.04
CA GLN A 1 22.60 15.60 -22.12
C GLN A 1 21.08 15.39 -22.13
N GLN A 2 20.44 14.75 -21.13
CA GLN A 2 18.99 14.47 -21.16
C GLN A 2 18.08 15.56 -20.53
N TRP A 3 18.64 16.64 -19.99
CA TRP A 3 17.87 17.64 -19.23
C TRP A 3 17.35 18.81 -20.09
N ALA A 4 17.93 19.06 -21.27
CA ALA A 4 17.68 20.27 -22.06
C ALA A 4 16.50 20.19 -23.04
N THR A 5 15.82 19.04 -23.18
CA THR A 5 14.79 18.80 -24.22
C THR A 5 13.40 18.44 -23.68
N ARG A 6 13.16 18.53 -22.36
CA ARG A 6 11.82 18.29 -21.81
C ARG A 6 10.93 19.51 -21.95
N SER A 7 9.68 19.29 -22.36
CA SER A 7 8.65 20.31 -22.29
C SER A 7 8.54 20.81 -20.85
N PRO A 8 8.54 22.13 -20.59
CA PRO A 8 8.49 22.68 -19.22
C PRO A 8 7.18 22.36 -18.48
N ARG A 9 6.23 21.66 -19.12
CA ARG A 9 4.95 21.26 -18.55
C ARG A 9 4.86 19.78 -18.17
N LEU A 10 5.84 18.95 -18.56
CA LEU A 10 5.83 17.52 -18.26
C LEU A 10 6.61 17.22 -16.99
N VAL A 11 6.08 16.30 -16.18
CA VAL A 11 6.67 15.85 -14.92
C VAL A 11 7.36 14.51 -15.15
N LYS A 12 8.66 14.41 -14.80
CA LYS A 12 9.44 13.19 -15.05
C LYS A 12 9.01 12.03 -14.16
N GLN A 13 8.70 12.29 -12.89
CA GLN A 13 8.47 11.28 -11.86
C GLN A 13 7.44 11.74 -10.84
N ALA A 14 6.95 10.83 -9.99
CA ALA A 14 6.06 11.19 -8.88
C ALA A 14 6.59 12.40 -8.10
N ASP A 15 5.73 13.40 -7.91
CA ASP A 15 6.02 14.63 -7.21
C ASP A 15 4.89 14.89 -6.19
N THR A 16 3.79 15.52 -6.59
CA THR A 16 2.69 15.88 -5.68
C THR A 16 2.06 14.68 -4.97
N VAL A 17 1.97 13.52 -5.63
CA VAL A 17 1.46 12.29 -5.00
C VAL A 17 2.33 11.82 -3.83
N LEU A 18 3.61 12.21 -3.78
CA LEU A 18 4.51 11.91 -2.66
C LEU A 18 4.12 12.61 -1.36
N MET A 19 3.37 13.72 -1.46
CA MET A 19 2.79 14.39 -0.30
C MET A 19 1.75 13.51 0.39
N TYR A 20 1.04 12.66 -0.36
CA TYR A 20 -0.02 11.80 0.17
C TYR A 20 0.51 10.45 0.62
N TYR A 21 1.40 9.87 -0.15
CA TYR A 21 2.18 8.70 0.24
C TYR A 21 3.60 8.83 -0.30
N PRO A 22 4.65 8.71 0.55
CA PRO A 22 4.61 8.23 1.93
C PRO A 22 4.44 9.33 2.99
N LEU A 23 4.40 10.61 2.62
CA LEU A 23 4.43 11.71 3.62
C LEU A 23 3.13 11.83 4.44
N ASN A 24 2.03 11.20 4.01
CA ASN A 24 0.74 11.16 4.72
C ASN A 24 0.16 12.55 5.04
N THR A 25 0.39 13.54 4.17
CA THR A 25 -0.16 14.88 4.32
C THR A 25 -1.69 14.83 4.32
N SER A 26 -2.29 15.44 5.34
CA SER A 26 -3.74 15.54 5.46
C SER A 26 -4.28 16.60 4.49
N THR A 27 -5.21 16.20 3.64
CA THR A 27 -5.97 17.10 2.76
C THR A 27 -7.30 16.45 2.38
N SER A 28 -8.16 17.20 1.70
CA SER A 28 -9.46 16.69 1.23
C SER A 28 -9.31 15.61 0.16
N ALA A 29 -10.24 14.66 0.13
CA ALA A 29 -10.25 13.61 -0.91
C ALA A 29 -10.43 14.19 -2.33
N SER A 30 -11.14 15.32 -2.47
CA SER A 30 -11.28 16.01 -3.75
C SER A 30 -9.96 16.63 -4.23
N THR A 31 -9.16 17.22 -3.33
CA THR A 31 -7.82 17.71 -3.66
C THR A 31 -6.91 16.56 -4.12
N LYS A 32 -6.86 15.45 -3.36
CA LYS A 32 -6.07 14.27 -3.74
C LYS A 32 -6.48 13.74 -5.12
N ARG A 33 -7.78 13.63 -5.39
CA ARG A 33 -8.31 13.20 -6.69
C ARG A 33 -7.85 14.13 -7.82
N HIS A 34 -8.02 15.44 -7.64
CA HIS A 34 -7.61 16.42 -8.62
C HIS A 34 -6.11 16.36 -8.93
N ASP A 35 -5.27 16.16 -7.91
CA ASP A 35 -3.83 16.04 -8.07
C ASP A 35 -3.43 14.74 -8.77
N VAL A 36 -4.00 13.59 -8.36
CA VAL A 36 -3.78 12.31 -9.02
C VAL A 36 -4.07 12.42 -10.51
N GLU A 37 -5.25 12.91 -10.88
CA GLU A 37 -5.69 13.06 -12.26
C GLU A 37 -4.80 14.05 -13.03
N THR A 38 -4.47 15.20 -12.44
CA THR A 38 -3.68 16.24 -13.10
C THR A 38 -2.25 15.79 -13.33
N TYR A 39 -1.58 15.25 -12.32
CA TYR A 39 -0.20 14.81 -12.45
C TYR A 39 -0.05 13.52 -13.25
N ALA A 40 -1.09 12.67 -13.33
CA ALA A 40 -1.10 11.55 -14.27
C ALA A 40 -1.15 12.02 -15.74
N ARG A 41 -1.90 13.09 -16.04
CA ARG A 41 -1.94 13.69 -17.39
C ARG A 41 -0.65 14.41 -17.77
N LEU A 42 0.02 15.03 -16.80
CA LEU A 42 1.28 15.74 -17.01
C LEU A 42 2.51 14.83 -16.97
N GLN A 43 2.33 13.54 -16.66
CA GLN A 43 3.44 12.61 -16.60
C GLN A 43 4.10 12.49 -17.98
N ASP A 44 5.42 12.69 -17.99
CA ASP A 44 6.24 12.52 -19.18
C ASP A 44 6.08 11.08 -19.71
N PRO A 45 5.73 10.88 -21.00
CA PRO A 45 5.75 9.56 -21.62
C PRO A 45 7.11 8.87 -21.50
N LYS A 46 8.21 9.61 -21.31
CA LYS A 46 9.57 9.09 -21.05
C LYS A 46 9.89 8.94 -19.55
N GLY A 47 8.87 9.01 -18.70
CA GLY A 47 8.99 8.93 -17.25
C GLY A 47 9.23 7.50 -16.75
N VAL A 48 9.52 7.39 -15.45
CA VAL A 48 9.95 6.14 -14.83
C VAL A 48 8.79 5.38 -14.17
N ALA A 49 8.91 4.05 -14.09
CA ALA A 49 7.83 3.16 -13.63
C ALA A 49 7.32 3.46 -12.21
N MET A 50 8.21 3.91 -11.31
CA MET A 50 7.89 4.16 -9.91
C MET A 50 6.70 5.11 -9.73
N THR A 51 6.53 6.09 -10.63
CA THR A 51 5.41 7.04 -10.57
C THR A 51 4.07 6.33 -10.50
N TRP A 52 3.90 5.29 -11.30
CA TRP A 52 2.63 4.57 -11.41
C TRP A 52 2.29 3.80 -10.14
N GLY A 53 3.31 3.28 -9.44
CA GLY A 53 3.13 2.67 -8.13
C GLY A 53 2.59 3.67 -7.11
N MET A 54 3.13 4.90 -7.08
CA MET A 54 2.67 5.95 -6.16
C MET A 54 1.25 6.42 -6.51
N GLN A 55 0.96 6.62 -7.80
CA GLN A 55 -0.38 6.96 -8.30
C GLN A 55 -1.42 5.89 -7.92
N ALA A 56 -1.07 4.60 -8.04
CA ALA A 56 -1.95 3.49 -7.64
C ALA A 56 -2.28 3.51 -6.15
N ILE A 57 -1.28 3.74 -5.28
CA ILE A 57 -1.47 3.81 -3.83
C ILE A 57 -2.43 4.93 -3.45
N VAL A 58 -2.21 6.14 -3.98
CA VAL A 58 -3.05 7.30 -3.64
C VAL A 58 -4.45 7.17 -4.24
N SER A 59 -4.59 6.55 -5.42
CA SER A 59 -5.90 6.24 -6.02
C SER A 59 -6.72 5.30 -5.12
N LEU A 60 -6.08 4.29 -4.53
CA LEU A 60 -6.71 3.41 -3.54
C LEU A 60 -7.12 4.15 -2.25
N ASP A 61 -6.32 5.13 -1.81
CA ASP A 61 -6.62 5.95 -0.63
C ASP A 61 -7.88 6.82 -0.83
N ILE A 62 -8.19 7.22 -2.08
CA ILE A 62 -9.38 8.01 -2.43
C ILE A 62 -10.55 7.17 -2.95
N GLY A 63 -10.39 5.84 -2.96
CA GLY A 63 -11.42 4.89 -3.40
C GLY A 63 -11.60 4.76 -4.90
N ASP A 64 -10.65 5.25 -5.70
CA ASP A 64 -10.66 5.11 -7.16
C ASP A 64 -9.94 3.81 -7.57
N GLU A 65 -10.67 2.70 -7.51
CA GLU A 65 -10.11 1.37 -7.80
C GLU A 65 -9.78 1.17 -9.27
N ASP A 66 -10.54 1.80 -10.18
CA ASP A 66 -10.31 1.70 -11.63
C ASP A 66 -9.02 2.42 -12.03
N ALA A 67 -8.82 3.66 -11.55
CA ALA A 67 -7.56 4.37 -11.77
C ALA A 67 -6.38 3.63 -11.11
N ALA A 68 -6.58 3.08 -9.91
CA ALA A 68 -5.56 2.29 -9.24
C ALA A 68 -5.15 1.04 -10.04
N ALA A 69 -6.10 0.35 -10.67
CA ALA A 69 -5.83 -0.82 -11.50
C ALA A 69 -5.07 -0.43 -12.77
N ASP A 70 -5.44 0.68 -13.43
CA ASP A 70 -4.70 1.20 -14.59
C ASP A 70 -3.25 1.56 -14.23
N TYR A 71 -3.06 2.34 -13.16
CA TYR A 71 -1.72 2.74 -12.72
C TYR A 71 -0.89 1.53 -12.25
N PHE A 72 -1.50 0.57 -11.56
CA PHE A 72 -0.82 -0.67 -11.21
C PHE A 72 -0.27 -1.39 -12.45
N ARG A 73 -1.09 -1.54 -13.50
CA ARG A 73 -0.69 -2.15 -14.78
C ARG A 73 0.45 -1.39 -15.45
N ARG A 74 0.34 -0.06 -15.53
CA ARG A 74 1.37 0.82 -16.11
C ARG A 74 2.70 0.75 -15.36
N GLY A 75 2.68 0.40 -14.07
CA GLY A 75 3.88 0.22 -13.26
C GLY A 75 4.74 -0.98 -13.65
N TYR A 76 4.23 -1.95 -14.42
CA TYR A 76 5.01 -3.13 -14.84
C TYR A 76 4.99 -3.40 -16.34
N GLU A 77 3.90 -3.12 -17.05
CA GLU A 77 3.68 -3.66 -18.41
C GLU A 77 4.75 -3.24 -19.43
N ALA A 78 5.17 -1.96 -19.42
CA ALA A 78 6.21 -1.46 -20.32
C ALA A 78 7.64 -1.59 -19.76
N PHE A 79 7.76 -1.88 -18.46
CA PHE A 79 9.01 -1.77 -17.71
C PHE A 79 9.61 -3.12 -17.31
N ALA A 80 8.78 -4.11 -16.96
CA ALA A 80 9.20 -5.47 -16.66
C ALA A 80 9.36 -6.26 -17.96
N ARG A 81 10.59 -6.48 -18.41
CA ARG A 81 10.87 -6.96 -19.77
C ARG A 81 11.54 -8.33 -19.79
N PRO A 82 11.27 -9.17 -20.81
CA PRO A 82 11.92 -10.46 -20.96
C PRO A 82 13.45 -10.32 -21.13
N PRO A 83 14.22 -11.40 -20.86
CA PRO A 83 13.74 -12.72 -20.46
C PRO A 83 13.53 -12.87 -18.94
N PHE A 84 14.10 -11.96 -18.14
CA PHE A 84 14.12 -12.09 -16.68
C PHE A 84 13.07 -11.24 -15.97
N TYR A 85 12.33 -10.40 -16.70
CA TYR A 85 11.32 -9.48 -16.15
C TYR A 85 11.88 -8.55 -15.07
N THR A 86 13.12 -8.08 -15.28
CA THR A 86 13.69 -6.96 -14.51
C THR A 86 13.01 -5.66 -14.93
N TRP A 87 12.88 -4.70 -14.00
CA TRP A 87 12.34 -3.38 -14.31
C TRP A 87 13.40 -2.52 -14.98
N HIS A 88 13.13 -2.06 -16.20
CA HIS A 88 13.96 -1.10 -16.91
C HIS A 88 13.53 0.33 -16.52
N GLU A 89 14.47 1.28 -16.58
CA GLU A 89 14.18 2.70 -16.38
C GLU A 89 13.38 3.28 -17.56
N ALA A 90 13.82 2.99 -18.79
CA ALA A 90 13.14 3.38 -20.01
C ALA A 90 11.94 2.48 -20.30
N ASN A 91 10.84 3.08 -20.75
CA ASN A 91 9.64 2.33 -21.14
C ASN A 91 9.63 1.90 -22.60
N GLY A 92 10.59 2.36 -23.43
CA GLY A 92 10.80 1.92 -24.81
C GLY A 92 9.81 2.44 -25.84
N THR A 93 8.74 3.09 -25.39
CA THR A 93 7.66 3.56 -26.26
C THR A 93 8.06 4.75 -27.13
N ASP A 94 9.20 5.37 -26.85
CA ASP A 94 9.72 6.58 -27.49
C ASP A 94 11.07 6.39 -28.19
N GLY A 95 11.48 5.12 -28.42
CA GLY A 95 12.78 4.79 -28.98
C GLY A 95 13.95 4.91 -27.98
N SER A 96 13.66 5.07 -26.69
CA SER A 96 14.68 5.01 -25.61
C SER A 96 15.03 3.59 -25.18
N ASP A 97 14.68 2.58 -25.97
CA ASP A 97 15.02 1.18 -25.68
C ASP A 97 16.52 1.00 -25.47
N GLY A 98 16.87 0.34 -24.36
CA GLY A 98 18.26 0.14 -23.94
C GLY A 98 18.91 1.36 -23.28
N GLN A 99 18.21 2.48 -23.11
CA GLN A 99 18.70 3.63 -22.34
C GLN A 99 18.27 3.54 -20.87
N GLY A 100 19.06 4.17 -19.99
CA GLY A 100 18.83 4.16 -18.54
C GLY A 100 19.23 2.84 -17.89
N ALA A 101 18.86 2.66 -16.61
CA ALA A 101 19.19 1.45 -15.86
C ALA A 101 18.38 0.23 -16.36
N PRO A 102 19.03 -0.87 -16.81
CA PRO A 102 18.32 -2.08 -17.25
C PRO A 102 17.74 -2.91 -16.09
N ASN A 103 18.25 -2.70 -14.88
CA ASN A 103 17.71 -3.24 -13.64
C ASN A 103 17.55 -2.10 -12.64
N MET A 104 16.52 -1.29 -12.84
CA MET A 104 16.16 -0.18 -11.97
C MET A 104 15.42 -0.72 -10.74
N VAL A 105 16.18 -1.05 -9.70
CA VAL A 105 15.62 -1.55 -8.41
C VAL A 105 14.60 -0.56 -7.82
N THR A 106 14.78 0.74 -8.04
CA THR A 106 13.82 1.78 -7.65
C THR A 106 12.44 1.60 -8.31
N ALA A 107 12.41 1.21 -9.59
CA ALA A 107 11.16 0.94 -10.30
C ALA A 107 10.47 -0.32 -9.77
N ALA A 108 11.23 -1.42 -9.59
CA ALA A 108 10.73 -2.65 -8.98
C ALA A 108 10.21 -2.41 -7.54
N GLY A 109 10.92 -1.60 -6.76
CA GLY A 109 10.53 -1.21 -5.41
C GLY A 109 9.25 -0.38 -5.39
N GLY A 110 9.10 0.58 -6.30
CA GLY A 110 7.86 1.37 -6.45
C GLY A 110 6.66 0.52 -6.81
N PHE A 111 6.84 -0.45 -7.71
CA PHE A 111 5.81 -1.45 -8.02
C PHE A 111 5.48 -2.30 -6.80
N LEU A 112 6.48 -2.85 -6.10
CA LEU A 112 6.25 -3.66 -4.89
C LEU A 112 5.53 -2.88 -3.79
N GLN A 113 5.79 -1.57 -3.64
CA GLN A 113 5.04 -0.71 -2.72
C GLN A 113 3.56 -0.63 -3.09
N SER A 114 3.20 -0.57 -4.38
CA SER A 114 1.78 -0.63 -4.76
C SER A 114 1.11 -1.94 -4.32
N VAL A 115 1.86 -3.04 -4.19
CA VAL A 115 1.34 -4.32 -3.67
C VAL A 115 1.13 -4.28 -2.16
N TRP A 116 2.16 -4.00 -1.36
CA TRP A 116 2.03 -4.13 0.10
C TRP A 116 1.41 -2.89 0.77
N ALA A 117 1.77 -1.69 0.29
CA ALA A 117 1.17 -0.45 0.78
C ALA A 117 -0.15 -0.19 0.05
N GLY A 118 -0.21 -0.27 -1.26
CA GLY A 118 -1.46 -0.01 -2.00
C GLY A 118 -2.53 -1.06 -1.68
N TYR A 119 -2.47 -2.21 -2.34
CA TYR A 119 -3.49 -3.26 -2.22
C TYR A 119 -3.47 -3.95 -0.86
N GLY A 120 -2.31 -4.11 -0.23
CA GLY A 120 -2.17 -4.62 1.12
C GLY A 120 -2.55 -3.61 2.21
N GLY A 121 -2.71 -2.33 1.86
CA GLY A 121 -3.17 -1.28 2.76
C GLY A 121 -2.21 -0.91 3.91
N VAL A 122 -1.02 -1.50 3.98
CA VAL A 122 -0.13 -1.31 5.14
C VAL A 122 0.43 0.12 5.16
N ARG A 123 0.28 0.82 6.28
CA ARG A 123 0.82 2.16 6.52
C ARG A 123 1.54 2.19 7.87
N PHE A 124 2.78 2.64 7.84
CA PHE A 124 3.57 2.86 9.04
C PHE A 124 3.41 4.32 9.50
N GLY A 125 3.27 4.53 10.80
CA GLY A 125 3.12 5.83 11.45
C GLY A 125 3.19 5.65 12.97
N GLU A 126 2.53 6.53 13.73
CA GLU A 126 2.40 6.39 15.19
C GLU A 126 1.81 5.02 15.60
N ARG A 127 0.93 4.48 14.74
CA ARG A 127 0.36 3.13 14.85
C ARG A 127 0.42 2.47 13.47
N LEU A 128 0.51 1.14 13.43
CA LEU A 128 0.38 0.42 12.17
C LEU A 128 -1.08 0.51 11.71
N LYS A 129 -1.28 0.95 10.47
CA LYS A 129 -2.61 1.11 9.88
C LYS A 129 -2.79 0.15 8.70
N LEU A 130 -3.96 -0.47 8.62
CA LEU A 130 -4.43 -1.31 7.51
C LEU A 130 -5.53 -0.56 6.76
N GLN A 131 -5.16 0.06 5.65
CA GLN A 131 -6.00 0.86 4.78
C GLN A 131 -6.73 -0.03 3.77
N ALA A 132 -7.84 -0.64 4.20
CA ALA A 132 -8.73 -1.45 3.38
C ALA A 132 -8.00 -2.41 2.41
N PRO A 133 -7.25 -3.40 2.95
CA PRO A 133 -6.62 -4.44 2.15
C PRO A 133 -7.60 -5.09 1.16
N ARG A 134 -7.14 -5.34 -0.07
CA ARG A 134 -7.93 -5.93 -1.15
C ARG A 134 -7.05 -6.74 -2.12
N PRO A 135 -7.62 -7.67 -2.90
CA PRO A 135 -6.88 -8.41 -3.92
C PRO A 135 -6.27 -7.49 -4.98
N LEU A 136 -5.19 -7.95 -5.62
CA LEU A 136 -4.64 -7.32 -6.82
C LEU A 136 -5.63 -7.40 -7.99
N PRO A 137 -5.54 -6.53 -9.00
CA PRO A 137 -6.34 -6.63 -10.22
C PRO A 137 -6.18 -8.02 -10.86
N GLY A 138 -7.31 -8.64 -11.23
CA GLY A 138 -7.32 -9.99 -11.80
C GLY A 138 -7.01 -11.13 -10.81
N SER A 139 -6.86 -10.83 -9.51
CA SER A 139 -6.64 -11.84 -8.46
C SER A 139 -7.84 -11.96 -7.54
N SER A 140 -8.10 -13.16 -7.02
CA SER A 140 -9.15 -13.39 -6.02
C SER A 140 -8.67 -13.17 -4.58
N ARG A 141 -7.35 -13.16 -4.36
CA ARG A 141 -6.75 -13.12 -3.02
C ARG A 141 -5.39 -12.42 -3.01
N LEU A 142 -5.14 -11.66 -1.96
CA LEU A 142 -3.82 -11.17 -1.56
C LEU A 142 -3.50 -11.67 -0.15
N LYS A 143 -2.30 -12.19 0.08
CA LYS A 143 -1.83 -12.54 1.42
C LYS A 143 -0.41 -12.02 1.67
N LEU A 144 -0.28 -11.08 2.60
CA LEU A 144 1.00 -10.65 3.14
C LEU A 144 1.31 -11.48 4.38
N ARG A 145 2.41 -12.22 4.36
CA ARG A 145 2.80 -13.13 5.44
C ARG A 145 3.92 -12.54 6.26
N GLY A 146 3.76 -12.55 7.58
CA GLY A 146 4.78 -12.10 8.51
C GLY A 146 5.18 -10.65 8.27
N VAL A 147 4.22 -9.72 8.22
CA VAL A 147 4.52 -8.29 8.32
C VAL A 147 5.07 -8.03 9.71
N HIS A 148 6.34 -7.62 9.79
CA HIS A 148 7.02 -7.33 11.04
C HIS A 148 6.72 -5.91 11.51
N TYR A 149 6.25 -5.76 12.75
CA TYR A 149 6.04 -4.45 13.36
C TYR A 149 6.17 -4.56 14.88
N LEU A 150 7.03 -3.72 15.47
CA LEU A 150 7.31 -3.68 16.92
C LEU A 150 7.53 -5.07 17.53
N GLY A 151 8.32 -5.93 16.88
CA GLY A 151 8.61 -7.29 17.36
C GLY A 151 7.53 -8.34 17.03
N ALA A 152 6.28 -7.94 16.80
CA ALA A 152 5.22 -8.83 16.37
C ALA A 152 5.30 -9.15 14.87
N ARG A 153 4.69 -10.28 14.48
CA ARG A 153 4.53 -10.69 13.08
C ARG A 153 3.05 -10.89 12.77
N LEU A 154 2.58 -10.29 11.68
CA LEU A 154 1.17 -10.32 11.29
C LEU A 154 0.98 -10.97 9.92
N ASP A 155 -0.06 -11.80 9.77
CA ASP A 155 -0.56 -12.23 8.47
C ASP A 155 -1.78 -11.37 8.12
N ILE A 156 -1.75 -10.76 6.94
CA ILE A 156 -2.86 -9.97 6.38
C ILE A 156 -3.36 -10.68 5.15
N GLU A 157 -4.67 -10.90 5.07
CA GLU A 157 -5.30 -11.62 3.97
C GLU A 157 -6.53 -10.86 3.48
N ALA A 158 -6.63 -10.67 2.17
CA ALA A 158 -7.74 -9.96 1.54
C ALA A 158 -8.33 -10.78 0.39
N THR A 159 -9.65 -10.79 0.29
CA THR A 159 -10.46 -11.43 -0.76
C THR A 159 -11.53 -10.46 -1.26
N ALA A 160 -12.40 -10.90 -2.16
CA ALA A 160 -13.52 -10.07 -2.62
C ALA A 160 -14.51 -9.75 -1.49
N GLU A 161 -14.69 -10.68 -0.54
CA GLU A 161 -15.67 -10.60 0.55
C GLU A 161 -15.23 -9.70 1.70
N GLY A 162 -13.93 -9.47 1.84
CA GLY A 162 -13.36 -8.71 2.95
C GLY A 162 -11.89 -8.98 3.15
N TRP A 163 -11.39 -8.63 4.32
CA TRP A 163 -10.00 -8.87 4.68
C TRP A 163 -9.89 -9.25 6.15
N SER A 164 -8.72 -9.75 6.54
CA SER A 164 -8.45 -10.15 7.91
C SER A 164 -7.00 -9.95 8.28
N VAL A 165 -6.75 -9.79 9.58
CA VAL A 165 -5.42 -9.76 10.18
C VAL A 165 -5.34 -10.77 11.31
N ALA A 166 -4.23 -11.50 11.39
CA ALA A 166 -3.95 -12.47 12.44
C ALA A 166 -2.50 -12.34 12.93
N LEU A 167 -2.26 -12.70 14.18
CA LEU A 167 -0.92 -12.94 14.67
C LEU A 167 -0.33 -14.15 13.92
N ASN A 168 0.83 -13.96 13.29
CA ASN A 168 1.53 -15.04 12.62
C ASN A 168 1.97 -16.08 13.67
N PRO A 169 1.86 -17.40 13.41
CA PRO A 169 2.27 -18.45 14.36
C PRO A 169 3.74 -18.39 14.80
N ARG A 170 4.60 -17.72 14.02
CA ARG A 170 6.02 -17.48 14.33
C ARG A 170 6.26 -16.13 14.98
N SER A 171 5.21 -15.41 15.38
CA SER A 171 5.38 -14.18 16.16
C SER A 171 5.97 -14.54 17.52
N PRO A 172 6.98 -13.80 18.01
CA PRO A 172 7.50 -13.98 19.36
C PRO A 172 6.39 -13.82 20.40
N SER A 173 6.42 -14.66 21.44
CA SER A 173 5.45 -14.63 22.55
C SER A 173 5.73 -13.52 23.56
N ASP A 174 6.90 -12.90 23.47
CA ASP A 174 7.34 -11.74 24.25
C ASP A 174 7.22 -10.43 23.46
N ALA A 175 6.61 -10.45 22.28
CA ALA A 175 6.37 -9.24 21.50
C ALA A 175 5.51 -8.26 22.31
N PRO A 176 5.87 -6.96 22.34
CA PRO A 176 5.10 -5.96 23.07
C PRO A 176 3.69 -5.83 22.47
N PRO A 177 2.69 -5.48 23.31
CA PRO A 177 1.37 -5.12 22.80
C PRO A 177 1.47 -3.96 21.82
N LEU A 178 0.69 -4.00 20.74
CA LEU A 178 0.65 -2.92 19.76
C LEU A 178 -0.78 -2.66 19.30
N GLU A 179 -1.03 -1.42 18.90
CA GLU A 179 -2.31 -0.99 18.37
C GLU A 179 -2.27 -0.91 16.84
N LEU A 180 -3.32 -1.44 16.21
CA LEU A 180 -3.59 -1.36 14.78
C LEU A 180 -4.78 -0.44 14.54
N LEU A 181 -4.66 0.43 13.54
CA LEU A 181 -5.80 1.15 12.98
C LEU A 181 -6.31 0.43 11.73
N MET A 182 -7.52 -0.08 11.79
CA MET A 182 -8.17 -0.79 10.69
C MET A 182 -9.16 0.12 10.00
N VAL A 183 -9.04 0.27 8.69
CA VAL A 183 -9.93 1.09 7.87
C VAL A 183 -10.59 0.21 6.83
N SER A 184 -11.91 0.27 6.70
CA SER A 184 -12.63 -0.45 5.65
C SER A 184 -12.99 0.47 4.48
N ARG A 185 -13.37 -0.16 3.35
CA ARG A 185 -13.81 0.56 2.15
C ARG A 185 -15.05 1.40 2.45
N GLY A 186 -15.05 2.67 2.04
CA GLY A 186 -16.19 3.57 2.17
C GLY A 186 -16.52 4.04 3.59
N ALA A 187 -15.68 3.73 4.58
CA ALA A 187 -15.93 4.12 5.96
C ALA A 187 -15.92 5.66 6.12
N GLN A 188 -17.07 6.25 6.42
CA GLN A 188 -17.14 7.56 7.08
C GLN A 188 -16.75 7.40 8.56
N GLN A 189 -16.21 8.47 9.17
CA GLN A 189 -15.88 8.48 10.61
C GLN A 189 -17.16 8.24 11.42
N GLY A 190 -17.40 6.99 11.82
CA GLY A 190 -18.51 6.57 12.67
C GLY A 190 -18.10 6.50 14.14
N PRO A 191 -19.03 6.18 15.06
CA PRO A 191 -18.72 6.06 16.48
C PRO A 191 -17.64 4.98 16.70
N ARG A 192 -16.59 5.35 17.44
CA ARG A 192 -15.47 4.45 17.76
C ARG A 192 -15.97 3.29 18.62
N ARG A 193 -15.90 2.07 18.12
CA ARG A 193 -15.97 0.87 18.99
C ARG A 193 -14.67 0.74 19.79
N GLY A 194 -14.76 0.06 20.93
CA GLY A 194 -13.59 -0.26 21.76
C GLY A 194 -12.60 -1.16 21.01
N PRO A 195 -11.34 -1.23 21.48
CA PRO A 195 -10.31 -2.00 20.80
C PRO A 195 -10.63 -3.50 20.76
N GLU A 196 -10.47 -4.12 19.59
CA GLU A 196 -10.62 -5.57 19.41
C GLU A 196 -9.27 -6.29 19.52
N ARG A 197 -9.23 -7.45 20.17
CA ARG A 197 -7.98 -8.21 20.35
C ARG A 197 -7.66 -9.06 19.11
N ILE A 198 -6.42 -8.98 18.63
CA ILE A 198 -5.89 -9.84 17.57
C ILE A 198 -5.18 -11.02 18.20
N SER A 199 -5.57 -12.22 17.76
CA SER A 199 -4.97 -13.50 18.14
C SER A 199 -4.46 -14.23 16.89
N ARG A 200 -4.12 -15.52 17.02
CA ARG A 200 -3.87 -16.38 15.86
C ARG A 200 -5.12 -16.62 15.02
N GLU A 201 -6.30 -16.47 15.61
CA GLU A 201 -7.54 -16.50 14.85
C GLU A 201 -7.68 -15.18 14.08
N PRO A 202 -7.98 -15.23 12.77
CA PRO A 202 -8.08 -14.02 11.96
C PRO A 202 -9.23 -13.12 12.42
N LEU A 203 -8.90 -11.87 12.74
CA LEU A 203 -9.87 -10.81 12.91
C LEU A 203 -10.35 -10.35 11.54
N ARG A 204 -11.64 -10.53 11.24
CA ARG A 204 -12.20 -10.24 9.91
C ARG A 204 -12.85 -8.86 9.84
N ARG A 205 -12.79 -8.27 8.65
CA ARG A 205 -13.47 -7.04 8.25
C ARG A 205 -14.19 -7.22 6.93
N ARG A 206 -15.48 -6.91 6.88
CA ARG A 206 -16.27 -6.90 5.64
C ARG A 206 -16.12 -5.58 4.90
N ALA A 207 -16.41 -5.59 3.60
CA ALA A 207 -16.55 -4.36 2.84
C ALA A 207 -17.69 -3.50 3.44
N GLY A 208 -17.41 -2.23 3.76
CA GLY A 208 -18.39 -1.28 4.28
C GLY A 208 -18.45 -1.13 5.81
N GLU A 209 -17.68 -1.88 6.59
CA GLU A 209 -17.61 -1.71 8.06
C GLU A 209 -16.88 -0.40 8.46
N HIS A 210 -17.13 0.15 9.65
CA HIS A 210 -16.45 1.38 10.06
C HIS A 210 -14.97 1.17 10.42
N ALA A 211 -14.20 2.26 10.48
CA ALA A 211 -12.82 2.22 10.93
C ALA A 211 -12.73 2.03 12.45
N GLU A 212 -11.85 1.14 12.90
CA GLU A 212 -11.75 0.70 14.30
C GLU A 212 -10.29 0.45 14.70
N VAL A 213 -10.03 0.46 16.01
CA VAL A 213 -8.72 0.15 16.57
C VAL A 213 -8.71 -1.30 17.05
N ALA A 214 -7.62 -2.03 16.82
CA ALA A 214 -7.40 -3.35 17.39
C ALA A 214 -6.08 -3.41 18.16
N GLN A 215 -5.99 -4.27 19.16
CA GLN A 215 -4.78 -4.52 19.95
C GLN A 215 -4.27 -5.92 19.67
N VAL A 216 -2.98 -6.04 19.35
CA VAL A 216 -2.31 -7.33 19.26
C VAL A 216 -1.66 -7.61 20.61
N GLU A 217 -2.03 -8.72 21.24
CA GLU A 217 -1.43 -9.17 22.49
C GLU A 217 -0.73 -10.51 22.29
N SER A 218 0.41 -10.70 22.95
CA SER A 218 1.09 -11.99 22.94
C SER A 218 0.37 -13.00 23.85
N GLU A 219 0.39 -14.28 23.47
CA GLU A 219 -0.34 -15.34 24.18
C GLU A 219 0.19 -15.62 25.60
N GLN A 220 1.36 -15.09 25.98
CA GLN A 220 1.93 -15.26 27.33
C GLN A 220 1.29 -14.37 28.41
N LEU A 221 0.47 -13.37 28.05
CA LEU A 221 -0.14 -12.44 29.01
C LEU A 221 -1.50 -12.90 29.59
N VAL A 222 -2.00 -14.07 29.21
CA VAL A 222 -3.30 -14.57 29.70
C VAL A 222 -3.18 -15.34 31.04
N GLN A 223 -1.96 -15.64 31.52
CA GLN A 223 -1.77 -16.42 32.76
C GLN A 223 -1.37 -15.61 34.01
N ASP A 224 -1.01 -14.32 33.90
CA ASP A 224 -0.53 -13.53 35.05
C ASP A 224 -1.54 -12.49 35.57
N ARG A 225 -2.84 -12.81 35.59
CA ARG A 225 -3.77 -12.14 36.53
C ARG A 225 -3.74 -12.84 37.88
N HIS A 226 -2.56 -12.87 38.52
CA HIS A 226 -2.48 -13.17 39.94
C HIS A 226 -2.88 -11.91 40.72
N VAL A 227 -3.97 -12.08 41.48
CA VAL A 227 -4.44 -11.19 42.52
C VAL A 227 -3.28 -10.86 43.46
N TYR A 228 -2.89 -9.59 43.53
CA TYR A 228 -2.26 -9.05 44.72
C TYR A 228 -3.36 -8.36 45.55
N ILE A 229 -3.54 -8.88 46.76
CA ILE A 229 -4.38 -8.34 47.84
C ILE A 229 -3.80 -6.99 48.28
#